data_AF-A0A9P1GWW8-F1
#
_entry.id   AF-A0A9P1GWW8-F1
#
_cell.length_a   1.000
_cell.length_b   1.000
_cell.length_c   1.000
_cell.angle_alpha   90.00
_cell.angle_beta   90.00
_cell.angle_gamma   90.00
#
_symmetry.space_group_name_H-M   'P 1'
#
loop_
_entity.id
_entity.type
_entity.pdbx_description
1 polymer ?
#
loop_
_entity_poly.entity_id
_entity_poly.type
_entity_poly.pdbx_seq_one_letter_code
_entity_poly.pdbx_strand_id
1 'polypeptide(L)'
;MYEDEASLKPSDGYCCLVPGCKAVPFKRNADLDRHYKNIHRPAESKETYYCDYSKCSRRNSPFHRRDHFRDHLRDYHKESIAKRGKPIQTNWSESNNVRKEWWRCTRCLKRVMVASNGFECPGCKTARAQPDAKSSK
;
A
#
# COMPACT_ATOMS: atom_id res chain seq x y z
N MET A 1 27.11 53.10 -11.24
CA MET A 1 27.68 51.79 -10.91
C MET A 1 27.19 51.43 -9.52
N TYR A 2 26.22 50.53 -9.43
CA TYR A 2 25.76 49.96 -8.16
C TYR A 2 25.64 48.46 -8.40
N GLU A 3 26.56 47.71 -7.79
CA GLU A 3 26.57 46.25 -7.80
C GLU A 3 25.51 45.81 -6.79
N ASP A 4 24.46 45.14 -7.27
CA ASP A 4 23.50 44.47 -6.38
C ASP A 4 23.85 42.98 -6.36
N GLU A 5 24.77 42.65 -5.46
CA GLU A 5 25.07 41.30 -5.02
C GLU A 5 23.82 40.68 -4.40
N ALA A 6 23.05 39.98 -5.24
CA ALA A 6 21.94 39.14 -4.81
C ALA A 6 22.48 38.04 -3.87
N SER A 7 22.41 38.35 -2.58
CA SER A 7 22.68 37.51 -1.43
C SER A 7 22.10 36.10 -1.59
N LEU A 8 22.95 35.15 -1.96
CA LEU A 8 22.68 33.71 -1.88
C LEU A 8 22.57 33.32 -0.40
N LYS A 9 21.40 33.49 0.20
CA LYS A 9 21.16 32.96 1.55
C LYS A 9 21.21 31.43 1.49
N PRO A 10 22.07 30.76 2.29
CA PRO A 10 22.01 29.31 2.41
C PRO A 10 20.67 28.97 3.07
N SER A 11 19.75 28.39 2.31
CA SER A 11 18.54 27.84 2.90
C SER A 11 18.96 26.63 3.72
N ASP A 12 18.84 26.76 5.05
CA ASP A 12 19.04 25.66 6.00
C ASP A 12 18.01 24.57 5.70
N GLY A 13 18.41 23.65 4.82
CA GLY A 13 17.57 22.59 4.31
C GLY A 13 17.63 21.37 5.23
N TYR A 14 16.57 20.58 5.21
CA TYR A 14 16.50 19.32 5.91
C TYR A 14 17.33 18.28 5.17
N CYS A 15 18.50 17.91 5.70
CA CYS A 15 19.40 16.95 5.07
C CYS A 15 19.18 15.51 5.56
N CYS A 16 19.45 14.54 4.68
CA CYS A 16 19.58 13.16 5.10
C CYS A 16 20.94 12.94 5.78
N LEU A 17 20.94 12.26 6.93
CA LEU A 17 22.13 11.99 7.76
C LEU A 17 22.63 10.55 7.60
N VAL A 18 22.00 9.75 6.74
CA VAL A 18 22.44 8.37 6.50
C VAL A 18 23.77 8.40 5.74
N PRO A 19 24.81 7.72 6.25
CA PRO A 19 26.12 7.72 5.60
C PRO A 19 26.02 7.16 4.17
N GLY A 20 26.56 7.91 3.21
CA GLY A 20 26.55 7.55 1.79
C GLY A 20 25.25 7.89 1.04
N CYS A 21 24.26 8.53 1.69
CA CYS A 21 23.08 9.02 0.97
C CYS A 21 23.40 10.27 0.13
N LYS A 22 23.10 10.23 -1.17
CA LYS A 22 23.35 11.32 -2.12
C LYS A 22 22.16 12.28 -2.27
N ALA A 23 21.25 12.31 -1.31
CA ALA A 23 20.06 13.16 -1.38
C ALA A 23 20.42 14.63 -1.18
N VAL A 24 19.86 15.50 -2.02
CA VAL A 24 19.97 16.95 -1.86
C VAL A 24 19.19 17.43 -0.63
N PRO A 25 19.56 18.57 -0.02
CA PRO A 25 18.82 19.16 1.09
C PRO A 25 17.35 19.41 0.72
N PHE A 26 16.44 18.99 1.58
CA PHE A 26 15.01 19.14 1.37
C PHE A 26 14.51 20.48 1.93
N LYS A 27 13.56 21.12 1.24
CA LYS A 27 12.97 22.38 1.74
C LYS A 27 12.04 22.20 2.96
N ARG A 28 11.55 20.98 3.21
CA ARG A 28 10.57 20.69 4.28
C ARG A 28 10.89 19.36 4.98
N ASN A 29 10.65 19.28 6.29
CA ASN A 29 10.77 18.03 7.04
C ASN A 29 9.91 16.89 6.47
N ALA A 30 8.73 17.21 5.93
CA ALA A 30 7.83 16.19 5.38
C ALA A 30 8.44 15.46 4.17
N ASP A 31 9.26 16.15 3.38
CA ASP A 31 9.95 15.54 2.24
C ASP A 31 11.15 14.71 2.71
N LEU A 32 11.87 15.18 3.75
CA LEU A 32 12.92 14.40 4.41
C LEU A 32 12.35 13.12 5.04
N ASP A 33 11.25 13.20 5.79
CA ASP A 33 10.57 12.05 6.38
C ASP A 33 10.15 11.04 5.31
N ARG A 34 9.57 11.51 4.20
CA ARG A 34 9.23 10.66 3.06
C ARG A 34 10.48 10.01 2.44
N HIS A 35 11.58 10.74 2.32
CA HIS A 35 12.85 10.21 1.84
C HIS A 35 13.35 9.07 2.74
N TYR A 36 13.42 9.25 4.06
CA TYR A 36 13.81 8.19 4.99
C TYR A 36 12.91 6.96 4.90
N LYS A 37 11.59 7.15 4.85
CA LYS A 37 10.60 6.06 4.78
C LYS A 37 10.66 5.24 3.48
N ASN A 38 11.18 5.80 2.40
CA ASN A 38 11.24 5.11 1.10
C ASN A 38 12.65 4.61 0.76
N ILE A 39 13.69 5.40 1.04
CA ILE A 39 15.08 5.10 0.65
C ILE A 39 15.81 4.35 1.76
N HIS A 40 15.60 4.72 3.02
CA HIS A 40 16.32 4.19 4.17
C HIS A 40 15.51 3.25 5.05
N ARG A 41 14.32 2.84 4.59
CA ARG A 41 13.57 1.79 5.28
C ARG A 41 14.42 0.51 5.28
N PRO A 42 14.74 -0.05 6.45
CA PRO A 42 15.65 -1.20 6.55
C PRO A 42 15.13 -2.34 5.69
N ALA A 43 16.04 -3.08 5.04
CA ALA A 43 15.68 -4.15 4.12
C ALA A 43 14.80 -5.23 4.80
N GLU A 44 15.02 -5.48 6.08
CA GLU A 44 14.18 -6.37 6.91
C GLU A 44 12.77 -5.84 7.14
N SER A 45 12.58 -4.51 7.08
CA SER A 45 11.27 -3.86 7.12
C SER A 45 10.65 -3.67 5.73
N LYS A 46 11.34 -4.02 4.64
CA LYS A 46 10.73 -4.03 3.29
C LYS A 46 9.78 -5.21 3.25
N GLU A 47 8.50 -4.92 3.44
CA GLU A 47 7.44 -5.93 3.37
C GLU A 47 7.53 -6.69 2.04
N THR A 48 7.82 -7.98 2.14
CA THR A 48 7.75 -8.93 1.04
C THR A 48 6.36 -9.53 1.00
N TYR A 49 5.71 -9.44 -0.15
CA TYR A 49 4.38 -9.99 -0.35
C TYR A 49 4.47 -11.27 -1.16
N TYR A 50 4.12 -12.39 -0.53
CA TYR A 50 4.05 -13.69 -1.19
C TYR A 50 2.61 -13.96 -1.65
N CYS A 51 2.46 -14.54 -2.84
CA CYS A 51 1.16 -14.99 -3.30
C CYS A 51 0.71 -16.23 -2.52
N ASP A 52 -0.44 -16.14 -1.86
CA ASP A 52 -0.99 -17.23 -1.03
C ASP A 52 -1.67 -18.35 -1.85
N TYR A 53 -1.90 -18.15 -3.15
CA TYR A 53 -2.46 -19.19 -4.03
C TYR A 53 -1.48 -20.34 -4.22
N SER A 54 -1.94 -21.56 -3.93
CA SER A 54 -1.13 -22.79 -4.02
C SER A 54 -0.64 -23.09 -5.44
N LYS A 55 -1.44 -22.76 -6.46
CA LYS A 55 -1.12 -22.98 -7.88
C LYS A 55 -0.43 -21.78 -8.56
N CYS A 56 -0.04 -20.76 -7.80
CA CYS A 56 0.59 -19.57 -8.40
C CYS A 56 2.08 -19.80 -8.64
N SER A 57 2.55 -19.62 -9.88
CA SER A 57 3.98 -19.72 -10.23
C SER A 57 4.84 -18.68 -9.50
N ARG A 58 4.26 -17.53 -9.13
CA ARG A 58 4.91 -16.47 -8.34
C ARG A 58 4.86 -16.72 -6.83
N ARG A 59 4.31 -17.85 -6.35
CA ARG A 59 4.25 -18.17 -4.91
C ARG A 59 5.63 -18.16 -4.25
N ASN A 60 6.66 -18.64 -4.94
CA ASN A 60 8.04 -18.67 -4.43
C ASN A 60 8.86 -17.40 -4.77
N SER A 61 8.22 -16.40 -5.42
CA SER A 61 8.87 -15.16 -5.86
C SER A 61 8.16 -13.96 -5.24
N PRO A 62 8.70 -13.38 -4.15
CA PRO A 62 8.04 -12.30 -3.43
C PRO A 62 7.99 -11.01 -4.23
N PHE A 63 6.93 -10.25 -4.03
CA PHE A 63 6.84 -8.87 -4.49
C PHE A 63 7.37 -7.95 -3.39
N HIS A 64 8.30 -7.05 -3.72
CA HIS A 64 8.80 -6.03 -2.76
C HIS A 64 7.94 -4.75 -2.76
N ARG A 65 6.91 -4.72 -3.60
CA ARG A 65 6.03 -3.58 -3.83
C ARG A 65 4.57 -4.02 -3.72
N ARG A 66 3.85 -3.35 -2.82
CA ARG A 66 2.47 -3.72 -2.44
C ARG A 66 1.47 -3.45 -3.58
N ASP A 67 1.73 -2.44 -4.39
CA ASP A 67 0.99 -2.14 -5.61
C ASP A 67 1.12 -3.26 -6.65
N HIS A 68 2.34 -3.71 -6.94
CA HIS A 68 2.57 -4.83 -7.87
C HIS A 68 1.91 -6.12 -7.40
N PHE A 69 1.93 -6.39 -6.09
CA PHE A 69 1.23 -7.54 -5.54
C PHE A 69 -0.30 -7.45 -5.72
N ARG A 70 -0.88 -6.25 -5.55
CA ARG A 70 -2.32 -6.04 -5.79
C ARG A 70 -2.68 -6.31 -7.24
N ASP A 71 -1.90 -5.77 -8.18
CA ASP A 71 -2.15 -5.92 -9.60
C ASP A 71 -2.01 -7.39 -10.01
N HIS A 72 -1.02 -8.11 -9.45
CA HIS A 72 -0.94 -9.56 -9.59
C HIS A 72 -2.21 -10.28 -9.13
N LEU A 73 -2.75 -9.98 -7.95
CA LEU A 73 -3.98 -10.62 -7.46
C LEU A 73 -5.18 -10.31 -8.38
N ARG A 74 -5.26 -9.10 -8.94
CA ARG A 74 -6.35 -8.72 -9.85
C ARG A 74 -6.21 -9.37 -11.23
N ASP A 75 -5.02 -9.35 -11.80
CA ASP A 75 -4.82 -9.73 -13.21
C ASP A 75 -4.65 -11.25 -13.37
N TYR A 76 -3.90 -11.87 -12.46
CA TYR A 76 -3.62 -13.32 -12.47
C TYR A 76 -4.66 -14.14 -11.72
N HIS A 77 -5.10 -13.67 -10.55
CA HIS A 77 -6.08 -14.41 -9.73
C HIS A 77 -7.52 -13.94 -9.92
N LYS A 78 -7.73 -12.89 -10.71
CA LYS A 78 -9.06 -12.28 -10.94
C LYS A 78 -9.77 -11.91 -9.64
N GLU A 79 -9.01 -11.61 -8.57
CA GLU A 79 -9.59 -11.14 -7.31
C GLU A 79 -10.15 -9.73 -7.48
N SER A 80 -11.45 -9.59 -7.21
CA SER A 80 -12.13 -8.29 -7.16
C SER A 80 -11.80 -7.53 -5.87
N ILE A 81 -10.56 -7.05 -5.75
CA ILE A 81 -10.13 -6.17 -4.65
C ILE A 81 -10.66 -4.76 -4.91
N ALA A 82 -11.64 -4.32 -4.11
CA ALA A 82 -12.25 -2.99 -4.21
C ALA A 82 -11.17 -1.89 -4.30
N LYS A 83 -11.33 -1.00 -5.29
CA LYS A 83 -10.61 0.27 -5.28
C LYS A 83 -11.14 1.08 -4.09
N ARG A 84 -10.24 1.82 -3.43
CA ARG A 84 -10.55 2.61 -2.22
C ARG A 84 -11.81 3.46 -2.46
N GLY A 85 -12.87 3.25 -1.67
CA GLY A 85 -14.10 4.05 -1.74
C GLY A 85 -15.13 3.65 -2.80
N LYS A 86 -14.96 2.55 -3.54
CA LYS A 86 -16.02 2.00 -4.40
C LYS A 86 -16.55 0.67 -3.86
N PRO A 87 -17.89 0.45 -3.87
CA PRO A 87 -18.44 -0.87 -3.58
C PRO A 87 -17.84 -1.88 -4.57
N ILE A 88 -17.62 -3.11 -4.09
CA ILE A 88 -17.16 -4.22 -4.94
C ILE A 88 -18.14 -4.33 -6.11
N GLN A 89 -17.65 -4.13 -7.34
CA GLN A 89 -18.47 -4.30 -8.52
C GLN A 89 -18.74 -5.79 -8.70
N THR A 90 -20.01 -6.14 -8.78
CA THR A 90 -20.53 -7.49 -8.97
C THR A 90 -20.46 -7.91 -10.43
N ASN A 91 -19.38 -7.61 -11.17
CA ASN A 91 -19.11 -8.33 -12.41
C ASN A 91 -18.50 -9.70 -12.04
N TRP A 92 -19.39 -10.50 -11.46
CA TRP A 92 -19.25 -11.83 -10.94
C TRP A 92 -18.94 -12.79 -12.09
N SER A 93 -17.66 -13.07 -12.34
CA SER A 93 -17.31 -14.30 -13.04
C SER A 93 -17.47 -15.45 -12.06
N GLU A 94 -18.21 -16.49 -12.43
CA GLU A 94 -18.53 -17.67 -11.58
C GLU A 94 -17.29 -18.41 -11.03
N SER A 95 -16.09 -18.05 -11.48
CA SER A 95 -14.81 -18.45 -10.89
C SER A 95 -14.48 -17.74 -9.56
N ASN A 96 -15.21 -16.68 -9.19
CA ASN A 96 -15.08 -15.92 -7.95
C ASN A 96 -15.87 -16.58 -6.80
N ASN A 97 -15.50 -17.82 -6.48
CA ASN A 97 -15.87 -18.45 -5.21
C ASN A 97 -15.09 -17.81 -4.04
N VAL A 98 -15.03 -16.47 -3.99
CA VAL A 98 -14.58 -15.70 -2.82
C VAL A 98 -15.70 -15.85 -1.82
N ARG A 99 -15.59 -16.97 -1.09
CA ARG A 99 -16.53 -17.44 -0.08
C ARG A 99 -16.93 -16.27 0.81
N LYS A 100 -18.22 -16.22 1.19
CA LYS A 100 -18.75 -15.34 2.26
C LYS A 100 -17.95 -15.39 3.58
N GLU A 101 -17.01 -16.33 3.66
CA GLU A 101 -16.14 -16.68 4.78
C GLU A 101 -14.87 -15.83 4.90
N TRP A 102 -14.39 -15.18 3.82
CA TRP A 102 -13.17 -14.36 3.90
C TRP A 102 -13.13 -13.21 2.88
N TRP A 103 -12.40 -12.15 3.21
CA TRP A 103 -12.17 -11.00 2.34
C TRP A 103 -10.71 -10.56 2.41
N ARG A 104 -10.21 -9.91 1.36
CA ARG A 104 -8.84 -9.37 1.35
C ARG A 104 -8.85 -7.89 1.70
N CYS A 105 -8.03 -7.50 2.68
CA CYS A 105 -7.94 -6.09 3.08
C CYS A 105 -7.39 -5.21 1.96
N THR A 106 -8.07 -4.10 1.65
CA THR A 106 -7.63 -3.16 0.60
C THR A 106 -6.39 -2.34 1.00
N ARG A 107 -6.02 -2.30 2.28
CA ARG A 107 -4.79 -1.65 2.76
C ARG A 107 -3.65 -2.64 2.95
N CYS A 108 -3.90 -3.75 3.65
CA CYS A 108 -2.87 -4.72 4.00
C CYS A 108 -2.67 -5.83 2.96
N LEU A 109 -3.63 -6.06 2.05
CA LEU A 109 -3.66 -7.20 1.11
C LEU A 109 -3.59 -8.59 1.77
N LYS A 110 -3.76 -8.66 3.09
CA LYS A 110 -3.87 -9.91 3.85
C LYS A 110 -5.30 -10.46 3.73
N ARG A 111 -5.42 -11.78 3.68
CA ARG A 111 -6.69 -12.51 3.77
C ARG A 111 -7.20 -12.42 5.21
N VAL A 112 -8.43 -11.94 5.37
CA VAL A 112 -9.13 -11.77 6.65
C VAL A 112 -10.34 -12.68 6.62
N MET A 113 -10.43 -13.62 7.57
CA MET A 113 -11.59 -14.49 7.72
C MET A 113 -12.71 -13.74 8.45
N VAL A 114 -13.90 -13.72 7.86
CA VAL A 114 -15.11 -13.10 8.43
C VAL A 114 -15.50 -13.79 9.73
N ALA A 115 -15.35 -15.12 9.81
CA ALA A 115 -15.64 -15.87 11.03
C ALA A 115 -14.82 -15.42 12.25
N SER A 116 -13.55 -15.02 12.06
CA SER A 116 -12.65 -14.69 13.18
C SER A 116 -12.53 -13.19 13.47
N ASN A 117 -12.59 -12.34 12.43
CA ASN A 117 -12.34 -10.89 12.56
C ASN A 117 -13.51 -10.05 12.03
N GLY A 118 -14.61 -10.70 11.61
CA GLY A 118 -15.71 -10.03 10.94
C GLY A 118 -15.25 -9.29 9.69
N PHE A 119 -15.73 -8.07 9.56
CA PHE A 119 -15.37 -7.17 8.46
C PHE A 119 -14.25 -6.19 8.83
N GLU A 120 -13.53 -6.41 9.93
CA GLU A 120 -12.42 -5.56 10.35
C GLU A 120 -11.06 -6.23 10.08
N CYS A 121 -10.12 -5.48 9.51
CA CYS A 121 -8.77 -6.00 9.29
C CYS A 121 -7.94 -5.91 10.58
N PRO A 122 -7.41 -7.01 11.13
CA PRO A 122 -6.63 -6.99 12.38
C PRO A 122 -5.32 -6.21 12.26
N GLY A 123 -4.79 -6.05 11.03
CA GLY A 123 -3.52 -5.35 10.81
C GLY A 123 -3.64 -3.82 10.73
N CYS A 124 -4.74 -3.29 10.20
CA CYS A 124 -4.88 -1.85 9.96
C CYS A 124 -6.23 -1.26 10.40
N LYS A 125 -7.06 -2.06 11.09
CA LYS A 125 -8.40 -1.72 11.57
C LYS A 125 -9.32 -1.14 10.50
N THR A 126 -9.00 -1.39 9.22
CA THR A 126 -9.85 -0.96 8.11
C THR A 126 -11.02 -1.90 8.04
N ALA A 127 -12.23 -1.36 8.15
CA ALA A 127 -13.45 -2.11 7.94
C ALA A 127 -13.77 -2.25 6.45
N ARG A 128 -14.30 -3.41 6.06
CA ARG A 128 -14.98 -3.62 4.78
C ARG A 128 -16.45 -3.22 4.96
N ALA A 129 -17.00 -2.52 3.97
CA ALA A 129 -18.44 -2.25 3.94
C ALA A 129 -19.19 -3.59 3.91
N GLN A 130 -20.10 -3.77 4.87
CA GLN A 130 -21.01 -4.92 4.88
C GLN A 130 -21.91 -4.86 3.64
N PRO A 131 -22.26 -6.00 3.01
CA PRO A 131 -23.13 -6.01 1.83
C PRO A 131 -24.58 -5.56 2.12
N ASP A 132 -24.96 -5.37 3.39
CA ASP A 132 -26.26 -4.83 3.79
C ASP A 132 -26.10 -3.64 4.75
N ALA A 133 -26.09 -2.45 4.17
CA ALA A 133 -26.80 -1.33 4.77
C ALA A 133 -27.55 -0.68 3.61
N LYS A 134 -28.77 -1.19 3.36
CA LYS A 134 -29.76 -0.39 2.66
C LYS A 134 -29.88 0.89 3.48
N SER A 135 -29.30 1.98 2.97
CA SER A 135 -29.62 3.31 3.45
C SER A 135 -31.08 3.54 3.07
N SER A 136 -32.00 3.18 3.97
CA SER A 136 -33.35 3.71 3.93
C SER A 136 -33.21 5.23 4.00
N LYS A 137 -33.63 5.89 2.93
CA LYS A 137 -34.02 7.28 2.95
C LYS A 137 -35.34 7.38 2.21
#